data_AF-A0A9Q0TRB7-F1
#
_entry.id   AF-A0A9Q0TRB7-F1
#
_cell.length_a   1.000
_cell.length_b   1.000
_cell.length_c   1.000
_cell.angle_alpha   90.00
_cell.angle_beta   90.00
_cell.angle_gamma   90.00
#
_symmetry.space_group_name_H-M   'P 1'
#
loop_
_entity.id
_entity.type
_entity.pdbx_description
1 polymer ?
#
loop_
_entity_poly.entity_id
_entity_poly.type
_entity_poly.pdbx_seq_one_letter_code
_entity_poly.pdbx_strand_id
1 'polypeptide(L)'
;MLLIGSGMWKDEATVKSMSRFGDHRELLKGPLYYVLTITGACAIYWRTSPIAIAAICNLCAGDGMADIVGRRFGRQKIPYNKNKSVAGSAAMAISGFVASVGFMHYLAAFGYVQESWEMILGFLVVSLASSFVESLPISTELDDNLTVTLTSILLGNLVF
;
A
#
# COMPACT_ATOMS: atom_id res chain seq x y z
N MET A 1 -0.04 14.33 12.37
CA MET A 1 -0.69 13.10 12.87
C MET A 1 -0.51 12.94 14.37
N LEU A 2 0.72 12.76 14.90
CA LEU A 2 0.93 12.53 16.34
C LEU A 2 0.35 13.62 17.26
N LEU A 3 0.60 14.90 16.99
CA LEU A 3 0.10 16.02 17.80
C LEU A 3 -1.43 16.16 17.77
N ILE A 4 -2.05 15.86 16.62
CA ILE A 4 -3.51 15.95 16.45
C ILE A 4 -4.19 14.73 17.08
N GLY A 5 -3.64 13.53 16.82
CA GLY A 5 -4.16 12.29 17.37
C GLY A 5 -3.96 12.12 18.88
N SER A 6 -2.91 12.74 19.45
CA SER A 6 -2.73 12.82 20.91
C SER A 6 -3.61 13.89 21.58
N GLY A 7 -4.34 14.70 20.80
CA GLY A 7 -5.17 15.79 21.29
C GLY A 7 -4.41 17.04 21.72
N MET A 8 -3.09 17.10 21.51
CA MET A 8 -2.26 18.26 21.83
C MET A 8 -2.54 19.45 20.90
N TRP A 9 -2.95 19.19 19.66
CA TRP A 9 -3.32 20.19 18.67
C TRP A 9 -4.71 19.89 18.11
N LYS A 10 -5.62 20.87 18.18
CA LYS A 10 -6.98 20.72 17.64
C LYS A 10 -7.05 21.20 16.20
N ASP A 11 -7.28 20.26 15.30
CA ASP A 11 -7.55 20.53 13.89
C ASP A 11 -8.72 19.64 13.44
N GLU A 12 -9.93 20.20 13.54
CA GLU A 12 -11.17 19.50 13.19
C GLU A 12 -11.27 19.20 11.70
N ALA A 13 -10.64 20.00 10.83
CA ALA A 13 -10.65 19.77 9.39
C ALA A 13 -9.87 18.49 9.05
N THR A 14 -8.70 18.30 9.66
CA THR A 14 -7.88 17.08 9.49
C THR A 14 -8.54 15.85 10.13
N VAL A 15 -9.13 15.98 11.32
CA VAL A 15 -9.85 14.87 11.95
C VAL A 15 -11.04 14.44 11.08
N LYS A 16 -11.82 15.40 10.56
CA LYS A 16 -13.00 15.11 9.74
C LYS A 16 -12.67 14.47 8.40
N SER A 17 -11.52 14.80 7.80
CA SER A 17 -11.11 14.21 6.52
C SER A 17 -10.48 12.82 6.65
N MET A 18 -9.87 12.51 7.80
CA MET A 18 -9.05 11.31 7.99
C MET A 18 -9.54 10.34 9.07
N SER A 19 -10.65 10.62 9.75
CA SER A 19 -11.31 9.69 10.69
C SER A 19 -12.70 9.32 10.21
N ARG A 20 -13.13 8.08 10.50
CA ARG A 20 -14.47 7.57 10.15
C ARG A 20 -15.52 8.00 11.16
N PHE A 21 -15.19 8.03 12.45
CA PHE A 21 -16.15 8.37 13.51
C PHE A 21 -15.92 9.76 14.13
N GLY A 22 -15.02 10.57 13.55
CA GLY A 22 -14.68 11.88 14.10
C GLY A 22 -13.73 11.81 15.30
N ASP A 23 -13.22 10.63 15.65
CA ASP A 23 -12.28 10.47 16.75
C ASP A 23 -10.84 10.71 16.28
N HIS A 24 -10.22 11.76 16.82
CA HIS A 24 -8.79 12.06 16.67
C HIS A 24 -7.87 10.86 16.91
N ARG A 25 -8.23 9.92 17.80
CA ARG A 25 -7.39 8.74 18.08
C ARG A 25 -7.30 7.77 16.90
N GLU A 26 -8.25 7.79 15.96
CA GLU A 26 -8.15 7.00 14.73
C GLU A 26 -6.96 7.42 13.87
N LEU A 27 -6.57 8.70 13.95
CA LEU A 27 -5.37 9.22 13.26
C LEU A 27 -4.09 8.52 13.71
N LEU A 28 -4.06 7.94 14.92
CA LEU A 28 -2.91 7.21 15.47
C LEU A 28 -2.87 5.73 15.05
N LYS A 29 -3.91 5.24 14.36
CA LYS A 29 -3.99 3.86 13.85
C LYS A 29 -3.59 3.85 12.37
N GLY A 30 -4.49 3.45 11.48
CA GLY A 30 -4.21 3.27 10.05
C GLY A 30 -3.50 4.44 9.37
N PRO A 31 -3.97 5.70 9.51
CA PRO A 31 -3.29 6.84 8.90
C PRO A 31 -1.86 7.05 9.38
N LEU A 32 -1.58 6.84 10.67
CA LEU A 32 -0.22 6.96 11.20
C LEU A 32 0.65 5.80 10.71
N TYR A 33 0.14 4.57 10.76
CA TYR A 33 0.88 3.40 10.26
C TYR A 33 1.24 3.56 8.80
N TYR A 34 0.30 4.04 7.98
CA TYR A 34 0.51 4.35 6.57
C TYR A 34 1.66 5.34 6.35
N VAL A 35 1.67 6.45 7.08
CA VAL A 35 2.72 7.46 6.94
C VAL A 35 4.06 6.93 7.44
N LEU A 36 4.08 6.17 8.53
CA LEU A 36 5.31 5.60 9.09
C LEU A 36 5.91 4.55 8.17
N THR A 37 5.10 3.68 7.55
CA THR A 37 5.60 2.65 6.64
C THR A 37 6.20 3.26 5.39
N ILE A 38 5.54 4.26 4.78
CA ILE A 38 6.10 5.00 3.63
C ILE A 38 7.38 5.74 4.01
N THR A 39 7.36 6.45 5.14
CA THR A 39 8.54 7.20 5.60
C THR A 39 9.72 6.27 5.87
N GLY A 40 9.47 5.13 6.52
CA GLY A 40 10.49 4.11 6.78
C GLY A 40 11.02 3.47 5.50
N ALA A 41 10.13 3.09 4.57
CA ALA A 41 10.52 2.54 3.27
C ALA A 41 11.39 3.53 2.48
N CYS A 42 10.99 4.80 2.42
CA CYS A 42 11.77 5.86 1.81
C CYS A 42 13.13 6.05 2.49
N ALA A 43 13.16 6.10 3.83
CA ALA A 43 14.38 6.36 4.58
C ALA A 43 15.41 5.22 4.46
N ILE A 44 14.96 3.96 4.43
CA ILE A 44 15.83 2.78 4.39
C ILE A 44 16.25 2.45 2.96
N TYR A 45 15.29 2.35 2.04
CA TYR A 45 15.52 1.80 0.70
C TYR A 45 15.80 2.89 -0.34
N TRP A 46 15.61 4.18 0.01
CA TRP A 46 15.91 5.39 -0.79
C TRP A 46 15.61 5.26 -2.29
N ARG A 47 16.12 6.19 -3.11
CA ARG A 47 15.75 6.33 -4.53
C ARG A 47 16.33 5.26 -5.46
N THR A 48 17.24 4.42 -4.96
CA THR A 48 18.01 3.46 -5.77
C THR A 48 17.53 2.02 -5.60
N SER A 49 16.56 1.75 -4.72
CA SER A 49 16.10 0.39 -4.47
C SER A 49 14.76 0.08 -5.15
N PRO A 50 14.66 -1.03 -5.90
CA PRO A 50 13.39 -1.52 -6.43
C PRO A 50 12.41 -1.93 -5.32
N ILE A 51 12.90 -2.29 -4.14
CA ILE A 51 12.08 -2.66 -2.98
C ILE A 51 11.22 -1.47 -2.53
N ALA A 52 11.79 -0.27 -2.49
CA ALA A 52 11.06 0.95 -2.15
C ALA A 52 9.93 1.23 -3.15
N ILE A 53 10.23 1.09 -4.45
CA ILE A 53 9.27 1.28 -5.53
C ILE A 53 8.10 0.32 -5.36
N ALA A 54 8.40 -0.97 -5.21
CA ALA A 54 7.38 -2.01 -5.08
C ALA A 54 6.50 -1.80 -3.84
N ALA A 55 7.10 -1.51 -2.69
CA ALA A 55 6.38 -1.31 -1.44
C ALA A 55 5.47 -0.08 -1.47
N ILE A 56 6.00 1.06 -1.92
CA ILE A 56 5.24 2.31 -1.96
C ILE A 56 4.14 2.24 -3.02
N CYS A 57 4.42 1.68 -4.19
CA CYS A 57 3.42 1.59 -5.26
C CYS A 57 2.28 0.63 -4.91
N ASN A 58 2.57 -0.52 -4.30
CA ASN A 58 1.52 -1.45 -3.89
C ASN A 58 0.68 -0.89 -2.72
N LEU A 59 1.30 -0.15 -1.80
CA LEU A 59 0.57 0.53 -0.73
C LEU A 59 -0.24 1.74 -1.22
N CYS A 60 0.27 2.53 -2.15
CA CYS A 60 -0.38 3.77 -2.58
C CYS A 60 -1.34 3.53 -3.74
N ALA A 61 -0.83 3.00 -4.85
CA ALA A 61 -1.61 2.77 -6.05
C ALA A 61 -2.42 1.47 -5.95
N GLY A 62 -1.83 0.41 -5.36
CA GLY A 62 -2.51 -0.86 -5.13
C GLY A 62 -3.72 -0.69 -4.22
N ASP A 63 -3.48 -0.47 -2.93
CA ASP A 63 -4.54 -0.36 -1.91
C ASP A 63 -5.59 0.72 -2.25
N GLY A 64 -5.14 1.91 -2.66
CA GLY A 64 -6.06 3.00 -3.03
C GLY A 64 -7.01 2.63 -4.18
N MET A 65 -6.52 1.94 -5.20
CA MET A 65 -7.38 1.46 -6.31
C MET A 65 -8.24 0.27 -5.89
N ALA A 66 -7.73 -0.61 -5.02
CA ALA A 66 -8.49 -1.73 -4.47
C ALA A 66 -9.74 -1.25 -3.74
N ASP A 67 -9.62 -0.17 -2.98
CA ASP A 67 -10.71 0.42 -2.22
C ASP A 67 -11.72 1.15 -3.13
N ILE A 68 -11.25 1.92 -4.12
CA ILE A 68 -12.14 2.58 -5.11
C ILE A 68 -12.90 1.56 -5.96
N VAL A 69 -12.18 0.61 -6.56
CA VAL A 69 -12.78 -0.40 -7.45
C VAL A 69 -13.59 -1.41 -6.65
N GLY A 70 -13.13 -1.80 -5.46
CA GLY A 70 -13.85 -2.69 -4.56
C GLY A 70 -15.19 -2.13 -4.11
N ARG A 71 -15.26 -0.82 -3.81
CA ARG A 71 -16.54 -0.16 -3.50
C ARG A 71 -17.47 -0.06 -4.70
N ARG A 72 -16.95 0.21 -5.90
CA ARG A 72 -17.76 0.49 -7.10
C ARG A 72 -18.20 -0.78 -7.84
N PHE A 73 -17.32 -1.78 -7.92
CA PHE A 73 -17.49 -2.98 -8.74
C PHE A 73 -17.37 -4.29 -7.95
N GLY A 74 -17.12 -4.25 -6.65
CA GLY A 74 -16.92 -5.43 -5.78
C GLY A 74 -18.18 -6.21 -5.44
N ARG A 75 -19.00 -6.54 -6.45
CA ARG A 75 -20.20 -7.40 -6.33
C ARG A 75 -19.84 -8.84 -5.97
N GLN A 76 -18.77 -9.37 -6.56
CA GLN A 76 -18.26 -10.70 -6.24
C GLN A 76 -17.32 -10.62 -5.03
N LYS A 77 -17.80 -11.09 -3.89
CA LYS A 77 -17.02 -11.19 -2.65
C LYS A 77 -16.13 -12.43 -2.66
N ILE A 78 -15.04 -12.35 -1.92
CA ILE A 78 -14.10 -13.46 -1.80
C ILE A 78 -14.69 -14.52 -0.86
N PRO A 79 -14.66 -15.83 -1.19
CA PRO A 79 -15.34 -16.87 -0.41
C PRO A 79 -14.93 -16.92 1.06
N TYR A 80 -13.65 -16.65 1.34
CA TYR A 80 -13.05 -16.65 2.68
C TYR A 80 -12.99 -15.27 3.34
N ASN A 81 -13.30 -14.18 2.61
CA ASN A 81 -13.32 -12.82 3.15
C ASN A 81 -14.45 -12.00 2.52
N LYS A 82 -15.56 -11.87 3.25
CA LYS A 82 -16.77 -11.17 2.78
C LYS A 82 -16.60 -9.65 2.69
N ASN A 83 -15.59 -9.09 3.37
CA ASN A 83 -15.31 -7.66 3.34
C ASN A 83 -14.59 -7.26 2.06
N LYS A 84 -13.73 -8.14 1.53
CA LYS A 84 -12.96 -7.92 0.30
C LYS A 84 -13.69 -8.48 -0.92
N SER A 85 -13.27 -8.03 -2.10
CA SER A 85 -13.89 -8.42 -3.38
C SER A 85 -12.84 -8.81 -4.39
N VAL A 86 -13.20 -9.73 -5.29
CA VAL A 86 -12.30 -10.20 -6.35
C VAL A 86 -11.87 -9.02 -7.24
N ALA A 87 -12.80 -8.12 -7.55
CA ALA A 87 -12.52 -6.91 -8.32
C ALA A 87 -11.52 -5.97 -7.61
N GLY A 88 -11.63 -5.82 -6.29
CA GLY A 88 -10.70 -5.02 -5.49
C GLY A 88 -9.29 -5.60 -5.48
N SER A 89 -9.15 -6.91 -5.26
CA SER A 89 -7.85 -7.59 -5.31
C SER A 89 -7.22 -7.53 -6.70
N ALA A 90 -8.00 -7.77 -7.77
CA ALA A 90 -7.51 -7.62 -9.14
C ALA A 90 -7.05 -6.18 -9.42
N ALA A 91 -7.81 -5.17 -8.96
CA ALA A 91 -7.42 -3.77 -9.10
C ALA A 91 -6.12 -3.47 -8.38
N MET A 92 -5.94 -3.98 -7.15
CA MET A 92 -4.72 -3.83 -6.38
C MET A 92 -3.49 -4.37 -7.12
N ALA A 93 -3.57 -5.61 -7.60
CA ALA A 93 -2.46 -6.26 -8.29
C ALA A 93 -2.08 -5.50 -9.58
N ILE A 94 -3.08 -5.10 -10.36
CA ILE A 94 -2.87 -4.39 -11.64
C ILE A 94 -2.31 -3.00 -11.39
N SER A 95 -2.92 -2.20 -10.52
CA SER A 95 -2.48 -0.82 -10.29
C SER A 95 -1.12 -0.77 -9.59
N GLY A 96 -0.87 -1.66 -8.62
CA GLY A 96 0.42 -1.79 -7.95
C GLY A 96 1.53 -2.16 -8.92
N PHE A 97 1.28 -3.12 -9.82
CA PHE A 97 2.25 -3.53 -10.84
C PHE A 97 2.52 -2.42 -11.85
N VAL A 98 1.46 -1.87 -12.45
CA VAL A 98 1.58 -0.81 -13.47
C VAL A 98 2.26 0.44 -12.89
N ALA A 99 1.91 0.83 -11.66
CA ALA A 99 2.58 1.94 -10.98
C ALA A 99 4.06 1.64 -10.72
N SER A 100 4.39 0.42 -10.25
CA SER A 100 5.79 0.04 -9.99
C SER A 100 6.65 0.09 -11.26
N VAL A 101 6.14 -0.45 -12.37
CA VAL A 101 6.80 -0.38 -13.69
C VAL A 101 6.93 1.07 -14.18
N GLY A 102 5.88 1.88 -14.02
CA GLY A 102 5.92 3.30 -14.37
C GLY A 102 6.98 4.08 -13.56
N PHE A 103 7.07 3.82 -12.25
CA PHE A 103 8.07 4.43 -11.38
C PHE A 103 9.49 3.92 -11.65
N MET A 104 9.64 2.66 -12.07
CA MET A 104 10.92 2.13 -12.55
C MET A 104 11.40 2.93 -13.76
N HIS A 105 10.56 3.09 -14.80
CA HIS A 105 10.91 3.89 -15.99
C HIS A 105 11.21 5.34 -15.62
N TYR A 106 10.41 5.93 -14.73
CA TYR A 106 10.63 7.28 -14.26
C TYR A 106 11.99 7.42 -13.58
N LEU A 107 12.33 6.56 -12.63
CA LEU A 107 13.60 6.61 -11.91
C LEU A 107 14.80 6.23 -12.78
N ALA A 108 14.61 5.34 -13.75
CA ALA A 108 15.61 4.99 -14.74
C ALA A 108 15.94 6.16 -15.68
N ALA A 109 14.95 6.97 -16.07
CA ALA A 109 15.17 8.16 -16.88
C ALA A 109 16.07 9.21 -16.18
N PHE A 110 16.09 9.23 -14.84
CA PHE A 110 17.00 10.06 -14.05
C PHE A 110 18.32 9.35 -13.67
N GLY A 111 18.53 8.11 -14.13
CA GLY A 111 19.74 7.32 -13.87
C GLY A 111 19.84 6.75 -12.46
N TYR A 112 18.74 6.69 -11.70
CA TYR A 112 18.74 6.15 -10.34
C TYR A 112 18.61 4.63 -10.28
N VAL A 113 18.02 4.02 -11.31
CA VAL A 113 17.72 2.57 -11.38
C VAL A 113 18.04 2.07 -12.79
N GLN A 114 18.58 0.85 -12.90
CA GLN A 114 18.71 0.18 -14.19
C GLN A 114 17.49 -0.71 -14.45
N GLU A 115 16.84 -0.50 -15.58
CA GLU A 115 15.71 -1.33 -16.00
C GLU A 115 16.19 -2.74 -16.29
N SER A 116 15.49 -3.73 -15.73
CA SER A 116 15.75 -5.13 -16.02
C SER A 116 14.46 -5.94 -16.06
N TRP A 117 14.49 -7.03 -16.82
CA TRP A 117 13.35 -7.94 -16.91
C TRP A 117 13.08 -8.65 -15.58
N GLU A 118 14.14 -8.94 -14.82
CA GLU A 118 14.05 -9.46 -13.46
C GLU A 118 13.30 -8.49 -12.55
N MET A 119 13.53 -7.18 -12.70
CA MET A 119 12.87 -6.17 -11.89
C MET A 119 11.35 -6.12 -12.15
N ILE A 120 10.96 -6.20 -13.42
CA ILE A 120 9.55 -6.25 -13.82
C ILE A 120 8.88 -7.52 -13.27
N LEU A 121 9.53 -8.68 -13.40
CA LEU A 121 9.02 -9.92 -12.83
C LEU A 121 8.91 -9.83 -11.30
N GLY A 122 9.87 -9.18 -10.64
CA GLY A 122 9.82 -8.94 -9.21
C GLY A 122 8.65 -8.06 -8.79
N PHE A 123 8.36 -6.99 -9.52
CA PHE A 123 7.17 -6.19 -9.28
C PHE A 123 5.89 -6.99 -9.43
N LEU A 124 5.81 -7.86 -10.44
CA LEU A 124 4.64 -8.72 -10.65
C LEU A 124 4.43 -9.66 -9.45
N VAL A 125 5.49 -10.33 -8.99
CA VAL A 125 5.45 -11.23 -7.82
C VAL A 125 5.02 -10.48 -6.57
N VAL A 126 5.64 -9.31 -6.30
CA VAL A 126 5.32 -8.51 -5.12
C VAL A 126 3.88 -7.99 -5.16
N SER A 127 3.39 -7.54 -6.31
CA SER A 127 2.01 -7.06 -6.45
C SER A 127 0.97 -8.17 -6.30
N LEU A 128 1.23 -9.35 -6.85
CA LEU A 128 0.35 -10.50 -6.68
C LEU A 128 0.30 -10.96 -5.22
N ALA A 129 1.46 -11.06 -4.57
CA ALA A 129 1.53 -11.47 -3.17
C ALA A 129 0.91 -10.44 -2.23
N SER A 130 1.12 -9.15 -2.48
CA SER A 130 0.49 -8.07 -1.72
C SER A 130 -1.03 -8.12 -1.87
N SER A 131 -1.53 -8.30 -3.10
CA SER A 131 -2.96 -8.50 -3.34
C SER A 131 -3.52 -9.75 -2.68
N PHE A 132 -2.74 -10.81 -2.57
CA PHE A 132 -3.15 -12.03 -1.88
C PHE A 132 -3.24 -11.77 -0.37
N VAL A 133 -2.23 -11.15 0.24
CA VAL A 133 -2.24 -10.82 1.67
C VAL A 133 -3.40 -9.87 2.02
N GLU A 134 -3.65 -8.87 1.18
CA GLU A 134 -4.80 -7.96 1.30
C GLU A 134 -6.16 -8.68 1.25
N SER A 135 -6.23 -9.80 0.52
CA SER A 135 -7.46 -10.58 0.41
C SER A 135 -7.78 -11.42 1.65
N LEU A 136 -6.77 -11.73 2.48
CA LEU A 136 -6.91 -12.60 3.64
C LEU A 136 -7.77 -11.94 4.73
N PRO A 137 -8.49 -12.72 5.55
CA PRO A 137 -9.29 -12.19 6.66
C PRO A 137 -8.43 -11.82 7.90
N ILE A 138 -7.15 -11.48 7.70
CA ILE A 138 -6.21 -11.08 8.77
C ILE A 138 -6.30 -9.56 9.02
N SER A 139 -6.75 -8.83 7.99
CA SER A 139 -7.12 -7.42 7.93
C SER A 139 -7.97 -6.88 9.08
N THR A 140 -8.75 -7.76 9.72
CA THR A 140 -9.67 -7.37 10.79
C THR A 140 -8.96 -7.16 12.11
N GLU A 141 -7.77 -7.73 12.30
CA GLU A 141 -6.97 -7.55 13.51
C GLU A 141 -5.71 -6.70 13.30
N LEU A 142 -5.10 -6.78 12.11
CA LEU A 142 -3.96 -5.97 11.71
C LEU A 142 -4.35 -5.05 10.56
N ASP A 143 -3.88 -3.80 10.62
CA ASP A 143 -4.13 -2.82 9.56
C ASP A 143 -3.60 -3.32 8.22
N ASP A 144 -4.47 -3.34 7.21
CA ASP A 144 -4.19 -3.78 5.83
C ASP A 144 -2.95 -3.11 5.24
N ASN A 145 -2.80 -1.81 5.53
CA ASN A 145 -1.66 -1.04 5.05
C ASN A 145 -0.32 -1.57 5.57
N LEU A 146 -0.31 -2.05 6.82
CA LEU A 146 0.89 -2.59 7.44
C LEU A 146 1.23 -3.96 6.86
N THR A 147 0.25 -4.85 6.72
CA THR A 147 0.45 -6.21 6.21
C THR A 147 0.90 -6.21 4.75
N VAL A 148 0.30 -5.35 3.92
CA VAL A 148 0.68 -5.16 2.51
C VAL A 148 2.10 -4.61 2.39
N THR A 149 2.45 -3.60 3.18
CA THR A 149 3.78 -3.00 3.12
C THR A 149 4.86 -3.97 3.59
N LEU A 150 4.63 -4.66 4.71
CA LEU A 150 5.57 -5.67 5.22
C LEU A 150 5.76 -6.80 4.21
N THR A 151 4.67 -7.27 3.60
CA THR A 151 4.73 -8.29 2.54
C THR A 151 5.57 -7.80 1.37
N SER A 152 5.35 -6.57 0.93
CA SER A 152 6.09 -5.97 -0.18
C SER A 152 7.58 -5.84 0.11
N ILE A 153 7.94 -5.42 1.33
CA ILE A 153 9.34 -5.30 1.74
C ILE A 153 9.98 -6.69 1.84
N LEU A 154 9.35 -7.63 2.55
CA LEU A 154 9.90 -8.98 2.76
C LEU A 154 10.12 -9.71 1.43
N LEU A 155 9.13 -9.70 0.55
CA LEU A 155 9.26 -10.31 -0.77
C LEU A 155 10.20 -9.52 -1.68
N GLY A 156 10.20 -8.19 -1.58
CA GLY A 156 11.16 -7.37 -2.31
C GLY A 156 12.61 -7.76 -2.00
N ASN A 157 12.95 -8.00 -0.73
CA ASN A 157 14.30 -8.46 -0.34
C ASN A 157 14.63 -9.89 -0.81
N LEU A 158 13.63 -10.69 -1.17
CA LEU A 158 13.83 -12.06 -1.65
C LEU A 158 13.94 -12.14 -3.18
N VAL A 159 13.34 -11.17 -3.88
CA VAL A 159 13.17 -11.20 -5.33
C VAL A 159 14.12 -10.24 -6.07
N PHE A 160 14.56 -9.16 -5.41
CA PHE A 160 15.54 -8.21 -5.93
C PHE A 160 16.89 -8.35 -5.20
#